data_AF-A0A831ULA4-F1
#
_entry.id   AF-A0A831ULA4-F1
#
_cell.length_a   1.000
_cell.length_b   1.000
_cell.length_c   1.000
_cell.angle_alpha   90.00
_cell.angle_beta   90.00
_cell.angle_gamma   90.00
#
_symmetry.space_group_name_H-M   'P 1'
#
loop_
_entity.id
_entity.type
_entity.pdbx_description
1 polymer ?
#
loop_
_entity_poly.entity_id
_entity_poly.type
_entity_poly.pdbx_seq_one_letter_code
_entity_poly.pdbx_strand_id
1 'polypeptide(L)'
;ASVDAHTVFCLDARSGERLWRCSAGGRVDSPPAVHEGLVLFGSADGYVYCLRAEDGVLVWRFRAAPAERRIVAMGQMESAWPVHGSVLVKDGVVYTAAGRSSFVDGGIWLYALEPRTGEILHETRIEGPYPDPATDVGRPFDMDGTRSDVLVSDGSFIYMLQSVFDEELVQQDAPRLTDLGNRRMGRHLMATAGLLDDSWWNRTYWMYAECWPGFYIAQQSPKAGQILVFDDETTYALKCYTLRNRHSPMFFPGKTGYLLFADDNDNEPVLVNASGSLEAVAWLPPIHPAVERTLNEPAVDVDKGVGFTRASPSKWTAWIPVRARAMVLAENALFLAGPPDVLDPADPLAAFEGRKGALLWAVEPATGDRQMEIVLESPPVFDGMIAAQGRLVVALENGRVVSMGREGPQEG
;
A
#
# COMPACT_ATOMS: atom_id res chain seq x y z
N ALA A 1 -10.59 -0.97 12.76
CA ALA A 1 -10.63 -1.96 13.85
C ALA A 1 -9.75 -1.46 15.00
N SER A 2 -9.96 -1.94 16.24
CA SER A 2 -8.97 -1.82 17.31
C SER A 2 -8.13 -3.09 17.31
N VAL A 3 -6.92 -2.97 16.76
CA VAL A 3 -6.02 -4.11 16.48
C VAL A 3 -5.71 -4.89 17.75
N ASP A 4 -5.22 -4.22 18.80
CA ASP A 4 -4.80 -4.89 20.04
C ASP A 4 -5.95 -5.40 20.91
N ALA A 5 -7.14 -4.84 20.72
CA ALA A 5 -8.36 -5.31 21.39
C ALA A 5 -9.13 -6.34 20.55
N HIS A 6 -8.59 -6.76 19.39
CA HIS A 6 -9.19 -7.76 18.51
C HIS A 6 -10.63 -7.42 18.08
N THR A 7 -10.97 -6.12 17.99
CA THR A 7 -12.37 -5.69 17.90
C THR A 7 -12.66 -4.84 16.66
N VAL A 8 -13.71 -5.22 15.93
CA VAL A 8 -14.32 -4.43 14.85
C VAL A 8 -15.47 -3.61 15.42
N PHE A 9 -15.59 -2.36 15.00
CA PHE A 9 -16.64 -1.43 15.42
C PHE A 9 -17.41 -0.93 14.20
N CYS A 10 -18.70 -0.69 14.38
CA CYS A 10 -19.51 0.11 13.47
C CYS A 10 -20.00 1.35 14.21
N LEU A 11 -19.86 2.50 13.55
CA LEU A 11 -20.22 3.80 14.09
C LEU A 11 -21.23 4.45 13.15
N ASP A 12 -22.16 5.22 13.70
CA ASP A 12 -23.01 6.12 12.91
C ASP A 12 -22.14 7.21 12.29
N ALA A 13 -22.22 7.39 10.98
CA ALA A 13 -21.36 8.31 10.26
C ALA A 13 -21.61 9.79 10.60
N ARG A 14 -22.78 10.14 11.14
CA ARG A 14 -23.17 11.52 11.50
C ARG A 14 -22.80 11.84 12.93
N SER A 15 -23.14 10.97 13.88
CA SER A 15 -22.92 11.21 15.31
C SER A 15 -21.59 10.64 15.82
N GLY A 16 -21.00 9.68 15.12
CA GLY A 16 -19.86 8.90 15.60
C GLY A 16 -20.23 7.90 16.71
N GLU A 17 -21.51 7.77 17.06
CA GLU A 17 -21.95 6.84 18.09
C GLU A 17 -21.76 5.39 17.64
N ARG A 18 -21.35 4.53 18.56
CA ARG A 18 -21.15 3.12 18.27
C ARG A 18 -22.50 2.41 18.13
N LEU A 19 -22.76 1.88 16.93
CA LEU A 19 -23.92 1.05 16.62
C LEU A 19 -23.73 -0.37 17.13
N TRP A 20 -22.59 -1.00 16.81
CA TRP A 20 -22.26 -2.35 17.28
C TRP A 20 -20.74 -2.57 17.37
N ARG A 21 -20.36 -3.69 17.99
CA ARG A 21 -18.98 -4.18 18.02
C ARG A 21 -18.94 -5.71 17.94
N CYS A 22 -17.87 -6.25 17.36
CA CYS A 22 -17.57 -7.67 17.33
C CYS A 22 -16.11 -7.91 17.74
N SER A 23 -15.87 -8.84 18.66
CA SER A 23 -14.52 -9.22 19.07
C SER A 23 -14.16 -10.59 18.47
N ALA A 24 -13.03 -10.64 17.75
CA ALA A 24 -12.42 -11.84 17.22
C ALA A 24 -11.45 -12.48 18.24
N GLY A 25 -10.89 -13.64 17.90
CA GLY A 25 -9.92 -14.33 18.76
C GLY A 25 -8.47 -13.84 18.61
N GLY A 26 -8.24 -12.87 17.73
CA GLY A 26 -6.91 -12.35 17.43
C GLY A 26 -7.00 -11.03 16.66
N ARG A 27 -5.84 -10.44 16.37
CA ARG A 27 -5.73 -9.14 15.70
C ARG A 27 -6.51 -9.08 14.39
N VAL A 28 -7.07 -7.91 14.10
CA VAL A 28 -7.69 -7.55 12.82
C VAL A 28 -6.90 -6.38 12.27
N ASP A 29 -5.97 -6.69 11.38
CA ASP A 29 -4.86 -5.80 11.01
C ASP A 29 -5.16 -4.82 9.89
N SER A 30 -6.25 -5.05 9.17
CA SER A 30 -6.66 -4.22 8.04
C SER A 30 -8.19 -4.09 7.97
N PRO A 31 -8.72 -3.10 7.23
CA PRO A 31 -10.15 -2.81 7.21
C PRO A 31 -11.01 -3.99 6.73
N PRO A 32 -12.20 -4.22 7.34
CA PRO A 32 -13.13 -5.24 6.85
C PRO A 32 -13.70 -4.87 5.48
N ALA A 33 -14.06 -5.87 4.67
CA ALA A 33 -14.77 -5.70 3.42
C ALA A 33 -16.29 -5.67 3.66
N VAL A 34 -17.02 -4.87 2.89
CA VAL A 34 -18.49 -4.81 2.93
C VAL A 34 -19.04 -5.27 1.59
N HIS A 35 -19.92 -6.27 1.60
CA HIS A 35 -20.54 -6.81 0.39
C HIS A 35 -21.96 -7.28 0.68
N GLU A 36 -22.95 -6.77 -0.07
CA GLU A 36 -24.36 -7.20 0.01
C GLU A 36 -24.96 -7.24 1.44
N GLY A 37 -24.64 -6.25 2.27
CA GLY A 37 -25.11 -6.18 3.66
C GLY A 37 -24.34 -7.09 4.63
N LEU A 38 -23.23 -7.66 4.20
CA LEU A 38 -22.29 -8.44 5.01
C LEU A 38 -21.01 -7.63 5.26
N VAL A 39 -20.42 -7.85 6.43
CA VAL A 39 -19.10 -7.36 6.82
C VAL A 39 -18.19 -8.58 6.96
N LEU A 40 -17.21 -8.71 6.07
CA LEU A 40 -16.29 -9.84 5.99
C LEU A 40 -14.89 -9.40 6.39
N PHE A 41 -14.24 -10.19 7.25
CA PHE A 41 -12.85 -9.90 7.64
C PHE A 41 -12.10 -11.13 8.15
N GLY A 42 -10.81 -11.18 7.91
CA GLY A 42 -9.93 -12.16 8.55
C GLY A 42 -9.44 -11.73 9.93
N SER A 43 -8.89 -12.68 10.66
CA SER A 43 -8.23 -12.44 11.93
C SER A 43 -6.95 -13.26 12.06
N ALA A 44 -5.99 -12.71 12.79
CA ALA A 44 -4.76 -13.42 13.15
C ALA A 44 -5.03 -14.69 13.96
N ASP A 45 -6.26 -14.92 14.44
CA ASP A 45 -6.68 -16.20 15.01
C ASP A 45 -6.85 -17.34 13.99
N GLY A 46 -6.67 -17.08 12.70
CA GLY A 46 -6.76 -18.09 11.64
C GLY A 46 -8.17 -18.28 11.06
N TYR A 47 -9.11 -17.39 11.38
CA TYR A 47 -10.47 -17.42 10.88
C TYR A 47 -10.80 -16.22 9.98
N VAL A 48 -11.77 -16.44 9.10
CA VAL A 48 -12.54 -15.43 8.39
C VAL A 48 -13.91 -15.34 9.07
N TYR A 49 -14.35 -14.13 9.36
CA TYR A 49 -15.62 -13.81 9.99
C TYR A 49 -16.54 -13.14 8.98
N CYS A 50 -17.82 -13.46 9.06
CA CYS A 50 -18.88 -12.77 8.32
C CYS A 50 -19.97 -12.33 9.29
N LEU A 51 -20.22 -11.02 9.33
CA LEU A 51 -21.23 -10.41 10.17
C LEU A 51 -22.30 -9.76 9.29
N ARG A 52 -23.53 -9.68 9.80
CA ARG A 52 -24.55 -8.80 9.21
C ARG A 52 -24.19 -7.36 9.50
N ALA A 53 -24.16 -6.52 8.46
CA ALA A 53 -23.73 -5.12 8.57
C ALA A 53 -24.67 -4.27 9.46
N GLU A 54 -25.96 -4.59 9.47
CA GLU A 54 -26.99 -3.84 10.20
C GLU A 54 -26.77 -3.86 11.73
N ASP A 55 -26.43 -5.01 12.29
CA ASP A 55 -26.42 -5.22 13.75
C ASP A 55 -25.18 -5.96 14.28
N GLY A 56 -24.24 -6.35 13.40
CA GLY A 56 -23.00 -7.03 13.77
C GLY A 56 -23.18 -8.50 14.18
N VAL A 57 -24.35 -9.11 13.93
CA VAL A 57 -24.58 -10.52 14.26
C VAL A 57 -23.72 -11.42 13.38
N LEU A 58 -23.03 -12.38 14.01
CA LEU A 58 -22.24 -13.40 13.32
C LEU A 58 -23.14 -14.29 12.46
N VAL A 59 -22.91 -14.27 11.15
CA VAL A 59 -23.61 -15.14 10.18
C VAL A 59 -22.87 -16.47 10.09
N TRP A 60 -21.56 -16.42 9.83
CA TRP A 60 -20.68 -17.59 9.80
C TRP A 60 -19.25 -17.20 10.16
N ARG A 61 -18.43 -18.21 10.49
CA ARG A 61 -16.97 -18.09 10.51
C ARG A 61 -16.35 -19.30 9.82
N PHE A 62 -15.34 -19.05 9.00
CA PHE A 62 -14.59 -20.07 8.28
C PHE A 62 -13.18 -20.16 8.84
N ARG A 63 -12.69 -21.38 9.02
CA ARG A 63 -11.34 -21.62 9.54
C ARG A 63 -10.37 -21.79 8.37
N ALA A 64 -9.69 -20.73 8.00
CA ALA A 64 -8.69 -20.78 6.93
C ALA A 64 -7.37 -21.43 7.38
N ALA A 65 -7.08 -21.45 8.69
CA ALA A 65 -5.92 -22.16 9.21
C ALA A 65 -6.10 -23.69 9.14
N PRO A 66 -5.17 -24.46 8.53
CA PRO A 66 -5.31 -25.90 8.33
C PRO A 66 -5.28 -26.72 9.63
N ALA A 67 -4.71 -26.18 10.72
CA ALA A 67 -4.61 -26.88 12.01
C ALA A 67 -4.61 -25.91 13.20
N GLU A 68 -4.94 -26.40 14.41
CA GLU A 68 -4.96 -25.56 15.64
C GLU A 68 -3.55 -25.47 16.18
N ARG A 69 -2.84 -24.46 15.71
CA ARG A 69 -1.51 -24.15 16.20
C ARG A 69 -1.42 -22.68 16.51
N ARG A 70 -1.00 -22.39 17.74
CA ARG A 70 -0.77 -21.03 18.20
C ARG A 70 0.72 -20.75 18.30
N ILE A 71 1.10 -19.54 17.93
CA ILE A 71 2.44 -18.99 18.13
C ILE A 71 2.33 -17.61 18.78
N VAL A 72 3.45 -17.10 19.31
CA VAL A 72 3.52 -15.71 19.75
C VAL A 72 4.07 -14.86 18.61
N ALA A 73 3.33 -13.85 18.20
CA ALA A 73 3.75 -12.83 17.24
C ALA A 73 3.24 -11.47 17.73
N MET A 74 4.05 -10.41 17.55
CA MET A 74 3.73 -9.05 18.04
C MET A 74 3.30 -9.00 19.53
N GLY A 75 3.88 -9.88 20.36
CA GLY A 75 3.55 -9.98 21.79
C GLY A 75 2.18 -10.60 22.09
N GLN A 76 1.49 -11.17 21.12
CA GLN A 76 0.14 -11.74 21.25
C GLN A 76 0.10 -13.19 20.75
N MET A 77 -0.85 -13.97 21.25
CA MET A 77 -1.11 -15.34 20.77
C MET A 77 -1.91 -15.29 19.48
N GLU A 78 -1.35 -15.84 18.41
CA GLU A 78 -1.94 -15.87 17.06
C GLU A 78 -1.94 -17.28 16.49
N SER A 79 -2.71 -17.53 15.43
CA SER A 79 -2.55 -18.72 14.59
C SER A 79 -1.16 -18.75 13.95
N ALA A 80 -0.61 -19.95 13.75
CA ALA A 80 0.55 -20.14 12.86
C ALA A 80 0.23 -19.74 11.40
N TRP A 81 -1.05 -19.79 11.02
CA TRP A 81 -1.60 -19.28 9.76
C TRP A 81 -2.60 -18.16 10.06
N PRO A 82 -2.14 -16.92 10.27
CA PRO A 82 -3.01 -15.78 10.50
C PRO A 82 -3.73 -15.44 9.19
N VAL A 83 -4.90 -14.82 9.30
CA VAL A 83 -5.62 -14.24 8.16
C VAL A 83 -5.62 -12.73 8.34
N HIS A 84 -5.32 -12.00 7.27
CA HIS A 84 -5.35 -10.54 7.30
C HIS A 84 -6.79 -10.02 7.36
N GLY A 85 -6.98 -8.83 7.96
CA GLY A 85 -8.31 -8.24 8.20
C GLY A 85 -9.11 -8.06 6.92
N SER A 86 -8.51 -7.42 5.92
CA SER A 86 -9.08 -7.25 4.59
C SER A 86 -9.10 -8.57 3.83
N VAL A 87 -10.27 -8.92 3.34
CA VAL A 87 -10.48 -9.96 2.32
C VAL A 87 -10.85 -9.28 1.00
N LEU A 88 -10.46 -9.87 -0.12
CA LEU A 88 -10.82 -9.35 -1.44
C LEU A 88 -12.21 -9.86 -1.81
N VAL A 89 -13.12 -8.98 -2.20
CA VAL A 89 -14.40 -9.39 -2.80
C VAL A 89 -14.38 -9.04 -4.28
N LYS A 90 -14.49 -10.04 -5.14
CA LYS A 90 -14.46 -9.91 -6.59
C LYS A 90 -15.56 -10.78 -7.19
N ASP A 91 -16.41 -10.20 -8.03
CA ASP A 91 -17.49 -10.89 -8.76
C ASP A 91 -18.38 -11.78 -7.87
N GLY A 92 -18.68 -11.32 -6.66
CA GLY A 92 -19.51 -12.06 -5.70
C GLY A 92 -18.77 -13.21 -4.97
N VAL A 93 -17.45 -13.27 -5.05
CA VAL A 93 -16.60 -14.26 -4.38
C VAL A 93 -15.64 -13.58 -3.41
N VAL A 94 -15.44 -14.19 -2.25
CA VAL A 94 -14.51 -13.71 -1.21
C VAL A 94 -13.21 -14.48 -1.32
N TYR A 95 -12.11 -13.78 -1.56
CA TYR A 95 -10.76 -14.33 -1.62
C TYR A 95 -9.96 -13.95 -0.38
N THR A 96 -9.23 -14.91 0.17
CA THR A 96 -8.45 -14.73 1.39
C THR A 96 -7.21 -15.61 1.41
N ALA A 97 -6.18 -15.19 2.15
CA ALA A 97 -4.95 -15.96 2.36
C ALA A 97 -4.72 -16.21 3.87
N ALA A 98 -4.24 -17.40 4.21
CA ALA A 98 -3.88 -17.81 5.56
C ALA A 98 -2.47 -18.38 5.60
N GLY A 99 -1.57 -17.76 6.37
CA GLY A 99 -0.17 -18.13 6.41
C GLY A 99 0.74 -16.91 6.54
N ARG A 100 2.05 -17.14 6.72
CA ARG A 100 3.04 -16.05 6.77
C ARG A 100 4.00 -16.07 5.59
N SER A 101 4.43 -17.26 5.21
CA SER A 101 5.40 -17.47 4.15
C SER A 101 5.19 -18.84 3.52
N SER A 102 5.49 -18.96 2.23
CA SER A 102 5.49 -20.24 1.54
C SER A 102 6.51 -21.24 2.13
N PHE A 103 7.48 -20.78 2.91
CA PHE A 103 8.57 -21.61 3.47
C PHE A 103 8.33 -22.20 4.85
N VAL A 104 7.33 -21.70 5.57
CA VAL A 104 7.17 -22.03 7.00
C VAL A 104 5.77 -22.56 7.25
N ASP A 105 5.66 -23.41 8.25
CA ASP A 105 4.39 -23.94 8.72
C ASP A 105 3.54 -24.56 7.59
N GLY A 106 4.14 -25.18 6.58
CA GLY A 106 3.39 -25.84 5.50
C GLY A 106 2.74 -24.88 4.48
N GLY A 107 3.20 -23.62 4.45
CA GLY A 107 2.92 -22.67 3.38
C GLY A 107 1.77 -21.70 3.64
N ILE A 108 1.31 -21.08 2.56
CA ILE A 108 0.19 -20.15 2.54
C ILE A 108 -0.98 -20.82 1.85
N TRP A 109 -2.13 -20.85 2.52
CA TRP A 109 -3.39 -21.36 1.98
C TRP A 109 -4.20 -20.20 1.43
N LEU A 110 -4.76 -20.35 0.23
CA LEU A 110 -5.68 -19.38 -0.36
C LEU A 110 -7.02 -20.04 -0.57
N TYR A 111 -8.09 -19.28 -0.32
CA TYR A 111 -9.47 -19.74 -0.45
C TYR A 111 -10.30 -18.72 -1.21
N ALA A 112 -11.16 -19.24 -2.09
CA ALA A 112 -12.28 -18.54 -2.68
C ALA A 112 -13.55 -19.06 -2.00
N LEU A 113 -14.32 -18.17 -1.39
CA LEU A 113 -15.45 -18.50 -0.54
C LEU A 113 -16.74 -17.85 -1.07
N GLU A 114 -17.85 -18.57 -0.96
CA GLU A 114 -19.17 -17.98 -1.16
C GLU A 114 -19.49 -17.02 0.03
N PRO A 115 -19.86 -15.74 -0.23
CA PRO A 115 -19.93 -14.73 0.84
C PRO A 115 -21.02 -14.98 1.91
N ARG A 116 -22.13 -15.61 1.56
CA ARG A 116 -23.31 -15.80 2.43
C ARG A 116 -23.21 -17.03 3.32
N THR A 117 -22.48 -18.06 2.88
CA THR A 117 -22.37 -19.36 3.56
C THR A 117 -20.96 -19.63 4.08
N GLY A 118 -19.93 -19.04 3.46
CA GLY A 118 -18.53 -19.37 3.73
C GLY A 118 -18.10 -20.72 3.15
N GLU A 119 -18.89 -21.28 2.21
CA GLU A 119 -18.52 -22.51 1.50
C GLU A 119 -17.31 -22.27 0.60
N ILE A 120 -16.41 -23.25 0.54
CA ILE A 120 -15.23 -23.21 -0.32
C ILE A 120 -15.67 -23.45 -1.76
N LEU A 121 -15.41 -22.48 -2.63
CA LEU A 121 -15.56 -22.59 -4.07
C LEU A 121 -14.26 -23.12 -4.69
N HIS A 122 -13.13 -22.54 -4.30
CA HIS A 122 -11.79 -22.95 -4.73
C HIS A 122 -10.79 -22.83 -3.59
N GLU A 123 -9.75 -23.66 -3.63
CA GLU A 123 -8.62 -23.58 -2.70
C GLU A 123 -7.31 -23.91 -3.39
N THR A 124 -6.23 -23.30 -2.92
CA THR A 124 -4.87 -23.66 -3.32
C THR A 124 -3.92 -23.46 -2.16
N ARG A 125 -2.69 -23.96 -2.33
CA ARG A 125 -1.64 -23.85 -1.32
C ARG A 125 -0.30 -23.60 -1.98
N ILE A 126 0.38 -22.54 -1.52
CA ILE A 126 1.73 -22.20 -1.94
C ILE A 126 2.70 -22.67 -0.87
N GLU A 127 3.48 -23.70 -1.19
CA GLU A 127 4.54 -24.23 -0.33
C GLU A 127 5.87 -24.29 -1.10
N GLY A 128 6.94 -23.77 -0.50
CA GLY A 128 8.25 -23.66 -1.12
C GLY A 128 8.34 -22.55 -2.19
N PRO A 129 9.14 -22.74 -3.26
CA PRO A 129 10.05 -23.86 -3.48
C PRO A 129 11.20 -23.84 -2.46
N TYR A 130 11.53 -24.98 -1.87
CA TYR A 130 12.64 -25.06 -0.90
C TYR A 130 13.98 -25.10 -1.64
N PRO A 131 14.92 -24.18 -1.35
CA PRO A 131 16.22 -24.20 -1.99
C PRO A 131 17.02 -25.44 -1.60
N ASP A 132 17.74 -26.03 -2.55
CA ASP A 132 18.74 -27.06 -2.28
C ASP A 132 20.05 -26.38 -1.85
N PRO A 133 20.44 -26.45 -0.57
CA PRO A 133 21.65 -25.78 -0.10
C PRO A 133 22.94 -26.32 -0.73
N ALA A 134 22.91 -27.48 -1.41
CA ALA A 134 24.06 -28.03 -2.10
C ALA A 134 24.26 -27.45 -3.51
N THR A 135 23.19 -27.00 -4.17
CA THR A 135 23.23 -26.61 -5.59
C THR A 135 22.74 -25.19 -5.85
N ASP A 136 21.87 -24.64 -5.00
CA ASP A 136 21.32 -23.31 -5.15
C ASP A 136 22.25 -22.26 -4.52
N VAL A 137 22.86 -21.45 -5.39
CA VAL A 137 23.75 -20.33 -4.99
C VAL A 137 23.00 -19.03 -4.65
N GLY A 138 21.66 -19.06 -4.72
CA GLY A 138 20.79 -17.89 -4.53
C GLY A 138 20.91 -16.86 -5.66
N ARG A 139 20.02 -15.86 -5.66
CA ARG A 139 20.09 -14.72 -6.58
C ARG A 139 20.26 -13.42 -5.79
N PRO A 140 21.03 -12.45 -6.29
CA PRO A 140 21.13 -11.15 -5.63
C PRO A 140 19.75 -10.50 -5.55
N PHE A 141 19.32 -10.15 -4.34
CA PHE A 141 18.11 -9.34 -4.09
C PHE A 141 16.77 -9.99 -4.50
N ASP A 142 16.79 -11.26 -4.85
CA ASP A 142 15.62 -12.06 -5.21
C ASP A 142 15.67 -13.41 -4.49
N MET A 143 14.51 -13.86 -4.04
CA MET A 143 14.34 -15.20 -3.49
C MET A 143 13.02 -15.75 -4.03
N ASP A 144 13.02 -17.03 -4.37
CA ASP A 144 11.78 -17.71 -4.70
C ASP A 144 10.85 -17.83 -3.50
N GLY A 145 9.60 -18.21 -3.76
CA GLY A 145 8.54 -18.25 -2.76
C GLY A 145 7.83 -16.90 -2.62
N THR A 146 7.01 -16.78 -1.59
CA THR A 146 6.21 -15.57 -1.33
C THR A 146 5.86 -15.43 0.15
N ARG A 147 5.31 -14.27 0.50
CA ARG A 147 4.69 -14.00 1.80
C ARG A 147 3.19 -13.81 1.61
N SER A 148 2.43 -14.01 2.68
CA SER A 148 1.03 -13.63 2.65
C SER A 148 0.92 -12.11 2.75
N ASP A 149 -0.12 -11.56 2.13
CA ASP A 149 -0.46 -10.14 2.15
C ASP A 149 -1.94 -9.96 1.80
N VAL A 150 -2.43 -8.73 1.82
CA VAL A 150 -3.76 -8.41 1.27
C VAL A 150 -3.80 -8.74 -0.22
N LEU A 151 -4.91 -9.32 -0.66
CA LEU A 151 -5.14 -9.65 -2.06
C LEU A 151 -5.67 -8.43 -2.81
N VAL A 152 -5.18 -8.22 -4.03
CA VAL A 152 -5.65 -7.17 -4.94
C VAL A 152 -6.02 -7.77 -6.29
N SER A 153 -6.81 -7.06 -7.08
CA SER A 153 -7.24 -7.51 -8.40
C SER A 153 -7.29 -6.36 -9.39
N ASP A 154 -7.03 -6.67 -10.65
CA ASP A 154 -7.26 -5.80 -11.82
C ASP A 154 -8.60 -6.11 -12.52
N GLY A 155 -9.42 -6.99 -11.93
CA GLY A 155 -10.65 -7.52 -12.52
C GLY A 155 -10.46 -8.83 -13.30
N SER A 156 -9.26 -9.12 -13.79
CA SER A 156 -8.95 -10.37 -14.52
C SER A 156 -8.27 -11.39 -13.62
N PHE A 157 -7.26 -10.95 -12.87
CA PHE A 157 -6.43 -11.78 -12.01
C PHE A 157 -6.48 -11.31 -10.56
N ILE A 158 -6.01 -12.19 -9.68
CA ILE A 158 -5.83 -11.95 -8.25
C ILE A 158 -4.33 -11.97 -7.96
N TYR A 159 -3.87 -10.99 -7.21
CA TYR A 159 -2.46 -10.78 -6.92
C TYR A 159 -2.20 -10.85 -5.42
N MET A 160 -1.11 -11.52 -5.05
CA MET A 160 -0.56 -11.54 -3.70
C MET A 160 0.95 -11.35 -3.78
N LEU A 161 1.43 -10.15 -3.45
CA LEU A 161 2.83 -9.73 -3.66
C LEU A 161 3.30 -10.03 -5.09
N GLN A 162 4.13 -11.06 -5.25
CA GLN A 162 4.78 -11.49 -6.49
C GLN A 162 4.16 -12.75 -7.11
N SER A 163 2.95 -13.08 -6.67
CA SER A 163 2.17 -14.23 -7.14
C SER A 163 0.88 -13.77 -7.81
N VAL A 164 0.54 -14.41 -8.93
CA VAL A 164 -0.64 -14.12 -9.77
C VAL A 164 -1.52 -15.37 -9.81
N PHE A 165 -2.83 -15.20 -9.70
CA PHE A 165 -3.82 -16.27 -9.73
C PHE A 165 -4.99 -15.89 -10.63
N ASP A 166 -5.62 -16.87 -11.25
CA ASP A 166 -6.95 -16.68 -11.84
C ASP A 166 -8.05 -16.79 -10.76
N GLU A 167 -9.31 -16.70 -11.20
CA GLU A 167 -10.49 -16.74 -10.31
C GLU A 167 -10.70 -18.09 -9.61
N GLU A 168 -10.14 -19.17 -10.15
CA GLU A 168 -10.16 -20.52 -9.58
C GLU A 168 -8.95 -20.77 -8.66
N LEU A 169 -8.14 -19.74 -8.39
CA LEU A 169 -6.90 -19.80 -7.61
C LEU A 169 -5.80 -20.69 -8.23
N VAL A 170 -5.82 -20.88 -9.54
CA VAL A 170 -4.70 -21.50 -10.26
C VAL A 170 -3.60 -20.45 -10.44
N GLN A 171 -2.40 -20.79 -9.98
CA GLN A 171 -1.25 -19.88 -10.06
C GLN A 171 -0.79 -19.69 -11.51
N GLN A 172 -0.65 -18.42 -11.91
CA GLN A 172 -0.16 -18.01 -13.23
C GLN A 172 1.34 -17.71 -13.18
N ASP A 173 1.99 -17.81 -14.33
CA ASP A 173 3.42 -17.48 -14.44
C ASP A 173 3.65 -15.96 -14.34
N ALA A 174 4.73 -15.58 -13.67
CA ALA A 174 5.15 -14.20 -13.47
C ALA A 174 6.64 -14.09 -13.84
N PRO A 175 6.97 -14.07 -15.15
CA PRO A 175 8.34 -14.27 -15.60
C PRO A 175 9.27 -13.17 -15.09
N ARG A 176 10.45 -13.59 -14.62
CA ARG A 176 11.53 -12.67 -14.27
C ARG A 176 12.11 -12.05 -15.53
N LEU A 177 12.39 -10.75 -15.48
CA LEU A 177 12.99 -10.04 -16.61
C LEU A 177 14.51 -9.87 -16.45
N THR A 178 15.01 -9.85 -15.20
CA THR A 178 16.45 -9.81 -14.90
C THR A 178 16.78 -10.64 -13.66
N ASP A 179 18.07 -10.84 -13.39
CA ASP A 179 18.57 -11.53 -12.19
C ASP A 179 18.40 -10.72 -10.89
N LEU A 180 17.83 -9.51 -10.96
CA LEU A 180 17.57 -8.62 -9.82
C LEU A 180 16.15 -8.78 -9.23
N GLY A 181 15.39 -9.78 -9.67
CA GLY A 181 14.10 -10.17 -9.08
C GLY A 181 12.87 -9.42 -9.60
N ASN A 182 13.02 -8.54 -10.59
CA ASN A 182 11.88 -7.88 -11.21
C ASN A 182 11.09 -8.84 -12.09
N ARG A 183 9.76 -8.73 -12.06
CA ARG A 183 8.83 -9.69 -12.68
C ARG A 183 7.78 -8.95 -13.51
N ARG A 184 7.41 -9.52 -14.65
CA ARG A 184 6.21 -9.07 -15.39
C ARG A 184 5.01 -9.83 -14.85
N MET A 185 4.05 -9.10 -14.31
CA MET A 185 2.90 -9.68 -13.59
C MET A 185 1.55 -9.29 -14.22
N GLY A 186 1.52 -8.21 -15.00
CA GLY A 186 0.27 -7.56 -15.41
C GLY A 186 0.02 -6.29 -14.58
N ARG A 187 -0.75 -5.35 -15.11
CA ARG A 187 -0.91 -4.02 -14.49
C ARG A 187 -1.80 -4.12 -13.25
N HIS A 188 -1.23 -3.86 -12.09
CA HIS A 188 -1.98 -3.83 -10.82
C HIS A 188 -1.29 -2.93 -9.79
N LEU A 189 -2.01 -2.67 -8.69
CA LEU A 189 -1.45 -2.02 -7.50
C LEU A 189 -0.52 -3.01 -6.78
N MET A 190 0.68 -2.57 -6.43
CA MET A 190 1.65 -3.39 -5.72
C MET A 190 2.50 -2.57 -4.75
N ALA A 191 3.06 -3.22 -3.73
CA ALA A 191 3.93 -2.57 -2.75
C ALA A 191 5.16 -3.43 -2.45
N THR A 192 6.38 -2.87 -2.49
CA THR A 192 7.62 -3.63 -2.34
C THR A 192 7.81 -4.32 -0.99
N ALA A 193 7.20 -3.80 0.07
CA ALA A 193 7.24 -4.39 1.41
C ALA A 193 5.98 -5.21 1.74
N GLY A 194 4.93 -5.08 0.92
CA GLY A 194 3.57 -5.52 1.17
C GLY A 194 2.62 -4.40 1.57
N LEU A 195 1.31 -4.66 1.53
CA LEU A 195 0.23 -3.70 1.73
C LEU A 195 -0.03 -3.40 3.21
N LEU A 196 0.34 -4.33 4.09
CA LEU A 196 0.14 -4.23 5.53
C LEU A 196 1.31 -3.63 6.30
N ASP A 197 2.42 -3.35 5.63
CA ASP A 197 3.57 -2.72 6.26
C ASP A 197 3.37 -1.20 6.29
N ASP A 198 3.08 -0.66 7.48
CA ASP A 198 2.98 0.78 7.73
C ASP A 198 4.36 1.41 8.00
N SER A 199 5.44 0.63 7.88
CA SER A 199 6.83 1.12 7.94
C SER A 199 7.09 2.07 6.78
N TRP A 200 6.83 3.34 7.05
CA TRP A 200 6.87 4.41 6.08
C TRP A 200 8.28 4.93 5.81
N TRP A 201 9.13 4.05 5.28
CA TRP A 201 10.57 4.32 5.14
C TRP A 201 11.12 3.95 3.77
N ASN A 202 12.37 4.36 3.60
CA ASN A 202 13.08 4.59 2.35
C ASN A 202 13.18 3.47 1.28
N ARG A 203 12.63 2.28 1.56
CA ARG A 203 12.67 1.11 0.68
C ARG A 203 11.29 0.48 0.46
N THR A 204 10.25 1.08 1.03
CA THR A 204 8.85 0.71 0.82
C THR A 204 8.27 1.68 -0.21
N TYR A 205 7.86 1.11 -1.35
CA TYR A 205 7.24 1.87 -2.44
C TYR A 205 5.96 1.17 -2.87
N TRP A 206 4.94 1.98 -3.09
CA TRP A 206 3.74 1.62 -3.80
C TRP A 206 3.94 1.92 -5.28
N MET A 207 3.38 1.08 -6.14
CA MET A 207 3.40 1.23 -7.59
C MET A 207 2.10 0.77 -8.23
N TYR A 208 1.72 1.42 -9.34
CA TYR A 208 0.70 0.92 -10.26
C TYR A 208 1.35 0.71 -11.64
N ALA A 209 1.68 -0.55 -11.95
CA ALA A 209 2.51 -0.90 -13.10
C ALA A 209 2.35 -2.37 -13.50
N GLU A 210 2.83 -2.73 -14.70
CA GLU A 210 2.89 -4.13 -15.15
C GLU A 210 4.04 -4.93 -14.53
N CYS A 211 5.09 -4.23 -14.12
CA CYS A 211 6.34 -4.82 -13.66
C CYS A 211 6.55 -4.57 -12.17
N TRP A 212 6.70 -5.68 -11.43
CA TRP A 212 7.24 -5.63 -10.08
C TRP A 212 8.71 -5.23 -10.14
N PRO A 213 9.13 -4.14 -9.47
CA PRO A 213 10.43 -3.53 -9.69
C PRO A 213 11.60 -4.25 -8.97
N GLY A 214 11.31 -5.20 -8.08
CA GLY A 214 12.31 -5.73 -7.15
C GLY A 214 12.75 -4.71 -6.09
N PHE A 215 13.54 -5.14 -5.11
CA PHE A 215 13.80 -4.37 -3.89
C PHE A 215 14.61 -3.07 -4.11
N TYR A 216 15.57 -3.04 -5.03
CA TYR A 216 16.49 -1.90 -5.20
C TYR A 216 16.13 -0.93 -6.33
N ILE A 217 15.17 -1.25 -7.18
CA ILE A 217 14.91 -0.49 -8.41
C ILE A 217 13.63 0.37 -8.32
N ALA A 218 12.76 0.11 -7.34
CA ALA A 218 11.51 0.84 -7.14
C ALA A 218 11.69 2.36 -6.95
N GLN A 219 12.78 2.81 -6.30
CA GLN A 219 13.01 4.24 -6.06
C GLN A 219 13.17 5.05 -7.35
N GLN A 220 13.84 4.47 -8.35
CA GLN A 220 14.05 5.09 -9.65
C GLN A 220 12.86 4.87 -10.58
N SER A 221 12.05 3.85 -10.30
CA SER A 221 10.88 3.53 -11.09
C SER A 221 9.95 4.74 -11.21
N PRO A 222 9.48 5.07 -12.44
CA PRO A 222 8.28 5.86 -12.61
C PRO A 222 7.12 5.20 -11.87
N LYS A 223 6.10 6.00 -11.55
CA LYS A 223 4.89 5.55 -10.84
C LYS A 223 5.11 4.92 -9.47
N ALA A 224 6.33 5.01 -8.92
CA ALA A 224 6.65 4.55 -7.58
C ALA A 224 6.65 5.69 -6.57
N GLY A 225 5.91 5.56 -5.48
CA GLY A 225 5.83 6.54 -4.41
C GLY A 225 5.75 5.90 -3.03
N GLN A 226 5.98 6.69 -1.98
CA GLN A 226 5.69 6.27 -0.61
C GLN A 226 4.19 6.21 -0.32
N ILE A 227 3.41 6.98 -1.08
CA ILE A 227 1.96 6.93 -1.13
C ILE A 227 1.55 7.22 -2.57
N LEU A 228 0.49 6.57 -3.04
CA LEU A 228 -0.07 6.80 -4.36
C LEU A 228 -1.58 6.67 -4.33
N VAL A 229 -2.23 7.28 -5.31
CA VAL A 229 -3.63 7.05 -5.70
C VAL A 229 -3.68 7.03 -7.22
N PHE A 230 -4.65 6.36 -7.80
CA PHE A 230 -4.79 6.31 -9.25
C PHE A 230 -6.26 6.30 -9.65
N ASP A 231 -6.55 6.87 -10.80
CA ASP A 231 -7.78 6.66 -11.56
C ASP A 231 -7.49 5.74 -12.76
N ASP A 232 -8.42 5.65 -13.71
CA ASP A 232 -8.30 4.79 -14.88
C ASP A 232 -7.13 5.18 -15.79
N GLU A 233 -6.75 6.47 -15.82
CA GLU A 233 -5.76 7.02 -16.77
C GLU A 233 -4.48 7.54 -16.09
N THR A 234 -4.54 7.88 -14.80
CA THR A 234 -3.52 8.67 -14.13
C THR A 234 -3.19 8.12 -12.76
N THR A 235 -1.89 7.96 -12.50
CA THR A 235 -1.33 7.70 -11.17
C THR A 235 -0.78 9.00 -10.59
N TYR A 236 -1.19 9.31 -9.36
CA TYR A 236 -0.65 10.41 -8.55
C TYR A 236 0.16 9.81 -7.41
N ALA A 237 1.39 10.26 -7.25
CA ALA A 237 2.28 9.67 -6.24
C ALA A 237 3.19 10.72 -5.60
N LEU A 238 3.57 10.44 -4.35
CA LEU A 238 4.54 11.25 -3.61
C LEU A 238 5.85 10.46 -3.44
N LYS A 239 6.97 11.05 -3.88
CA LYS A 239 8.32 10.57 -3.57
C LYS A 239 8.94 11.41 -2.48
N CYS A 240 9.19 10.78 -1.33
CA CYS A 240 9.85 11.42 -0.20
C CYS A 240 11.38 11.46 -0.33
N TYR A 241 11.95 10.50 -1.05
CA TYR A 241 13.38 10.29 -1.15
C TYR A 241 13.83 10.35 -2.61
N THR A 242 14.08 11.57 -3.08
CA THR A 242 14.56 11.83 -4.44
C THR A 242 16.10 11.82 -4.55
N LEU A 243 16.80 11.96 -3.42
CA LEU A 243 18.27 12.05 -3.37
C LEU A 243 18.89 10.80 -2.73
N ARG A 244 20.13 10.45 -3.11
CA ARG A 244 20.88 9.34 -2.52
C ARG A 244 22.39 9.60 -2.42
N ASN A 245 23.02 8.91 -1.46
CA ASN A 245 24.44 8.63 -1.40
C ASN A 245 24.62 7.11 -1.52
N ARG A 246 24.98 6.63 -2.72
CA ARG A 246 24.99 5.21 -3.10
C ARG A 246 23.66 4.50 -2.75
N HIS A 247 23.66 3.68 -1.69
CA HIS A 247 22.51 2.88 -1.26
C HIS A 247 21.64 3.55 -0.18
N SER A 248 22.06 4.70 0.31
CA SER A 248 21.36 5.41 1.37
C SER A 248 20.65 6.60 0.76
N PRO A 249 19.32 6.71 0.91
CA PRO A 249 18.63 7.92 0.54
C PRO A 249 19.11 9.07 1.41
N MET A 250 19.21 10.23 0.80
CA MET A 250 19.46 11.49 1.48
C MET A 250 18.14 12.21 1.62
N PHE A 251 17.97 12.83 2.77
CA PHE A 251 16.75 13.53 3.10
C PHE A 251 17.12 14.77 3.91
N PHE A 252 16.62 15.92 3.49
CA PHE A 252 16.98 17.23 4.03
C PHE A 252 15.68 17.98 4.41
N PRO A 253 15.13 17.72 5.61
CA PRO A 253 13.90 18.36 6.08
C PRO A 253 13.98 19.89 6.02
N GLY A 254 12.89 20.52 5.60
CA GLY A 254 12.74 21.98 5.53
C GLY A 254 13.61 22.66 4.47
N LYS A 255 14.14 21.90 3.51
CA LYS A 255 14.98 22.44 2.41
C LYS A 255 14.32 22.30 1.05
N THR A 256 13.96 21.08 0.67
CA THR A 256 13.50 20.76 -0.69
C THR A 256 12.01 20.44 -0.74
N GLY A 257 11.42 19.94 0.35
CA GLY A 257 10.08 19.36 0.33
C GLY A 257 10.04 17.96 -0.28
N TYR A 258 8.86 17.56 -0.73
CA TYR A 258 8.54 16.24 -1.25
C TYR A 258 8.01 16.34 -2.68
N LEU A 259 8.39 15.39 -3.53
CA LEU A 259 8.04 15.43 -4.94
C LEU A 259 6.68 14.77 -5.16
N LEU A 260 5.64 15.58 -5.34
CA LEU A 260 4.33 15.13 -5.83
C LEU A 260 4.35 15.14 -7.35
N PHE A 261 3.75 14.14 -7.99
CA PHE A 261 3.67 14.08 -9.44
C PHE A 261 2.41 13.34 -9.89
N ALA A 262 1.99 13.63 -11.12
CA ALA A 262 1.02 12.83 -11.85
C ALA A 262 1.66 12.20 -13.09
N ASP A 263 1.21 11.00 -13.41
CA ASP A 263 1.75 10.21 -14.49
C ASP A 263 0.67 9.42 -15.19
N ASP A 264 0.85 9.17 -16.48
CA ASP A 264 -0.04 8.31 -17.23
C ASP A 264 0.11 6.85 -16.78
N ASN A 265 -1.01 6.14 -16.59
CA ASN A 265 -0.99 4.74 -16.24
C ASN A 265 -0.27 3.89 -17.30
N ASP A 266 -0.29 4.29 -18.57
CA ASP A 266 0.41 3.61 -19.67
C ASP A 266 1.91 3.92 -19.73
N ASN A 267 2.41 4.86 -18.94
CA ASN A 267 3.83 5.20 -18.87
C ASN A 267 4.62 4.19 -18.01
N GLU A 268 4.74 2.96 -18.50
CA GLU A 268 5.36 1.86 -17.77
C GLU A 268 6.84 2.09 -17.42
N PRO A 269 7.32 1.56 -16.28
CA PRO A 269 8.74 1.48 -15.97
C PRO A 269 9.51 0.72 -17.06
N VAL A 270 10.55 1.36 -17.60
CA VAL A 270 11.43 0.78 -18.60
C VAL A 270 12.78 0.47 -17.98
N LEU A 271 13.26 -0.75 -18.17
CA LEU A 271 14.63 -1.12 -17.79
C LEU A 271 15.63 -0.41 -18.71
N VAL A 272 16.63 0.26 -18.13
CA VAL A 272 17.76 0.89 -18.83
C VAL A 272 19.06 0.17 -18.52
N ASN A 273 20.07 0.33 -19.39
CA ASN A 273 21.41 -0.24 -19.27
C ASN A 273 21.48 -1.78 -19.27
N ALA A 274 20.50 -2.42 -19.88
CA ALA A 274 20.54 -3.84 -20.26
C ALA A 274 20.77 -3.95 -21.78
N SER A 275 21.30 -5.08 -22.27
CA SER A 275 21.43 -5.29 -23.71
C SER A 275 20.04 -5.19 -24.38
N GLY A 276 19.85 -4.21 -25.28
CA GLY A 276 18.56 -3.95 -25.95
C GLY A 276 17.61 -3.00 -25.21
N SER A 277 18.03 -2.34 -24.12
CA SER A 277 17.20 -1.35 -23.43
C SER A 277 17.09 -0.02 -24.17
N LEU A 278 15.98 0.71 -23.96
CA LEU A 278 15.80 2.09 -24.44
C LEU A 278 16.74 3.08 -23.73
N GLU A 279 16.95 4.25 -24.33
CA GLU A 279 17.68 5.36 -23.68
C GLU A 279 16.89 5.89 -22.47
N ALA A 280 17.62 6.31 -21.43
CA ALA A 280 17.02 6.83 -20.22
C ALA A 280 16.39 8.21 -20.45
N VAL A 281 15.11 8.38 -20.11
CA VAL A 281 14.48 9.71 -20.05
C VAL A 281 14.87 10.37 -18.73
N ALA A 282 15.37 11.61 -18.79
CA ALA A 282 15.62 12.40 -17.60
C ALA A 282 14.29 12.66 -16.86
N TRP A 283 14.25 12.27 -15.58
CA TRP A 283 13.00 12.18 -14.82
C TRP A 283 13.09 12.84 -13.44
N LEU A 284 14.09 12.44 -12.65
CA LEU A 284 14.32 13.10 -11.37
C LEU A 284 14.92 14.48 -11.65
N PRO A 285 14.41 15.55 -11.03
CA PRO A 285 14.94 16.88 -11.22
C PRO A 285 16.41 16.93 -10.76
N PRO A 286 17.26 17.74 -11.42
CA PRO A 286 18.63 17.96 -10.98
C PRO A 286 18.62 18.49 -9.53
N ILE A 287 19.58 18.02 -8.72
CA ILE A 287 19.69 18.32 -7.29
C ILE A 287 19.82 19.83 -7.06
N HIS A 288 19.21 20.34 -5.98
CA HIS A 288 19.32 21.74 -5.55
C HIS A 288 20.80 22.19 -5.43
N PRO A 289 21.18 23.38 -5.95
CA PRO A 289 22.58 23.80 -6.09
C PRO A 289 23.35 23.98 -4.76
N ALA A 290 22.66 23.96 -3.62
CA ALA A 290 23.28 24.04 -2.29
C ALA A 290 23.95 22.72 -1.82
N VAL A 291 23.82 21.63 -2.58
CA VAL A 291 24.53 20.38 -2.32
C VAL A 291 25.84 20.40 -3.10
N GLU A 292 26.95 20.80 -2.46
CA GLU A 292 28.29 20.70 -3.04
C GLU A 292 28.61 19.22 -3.36
N ARG A 293 28.86 18.92 -4.63
CA ARG A 293 29.24 17.60 -5.11
C ARG A 293 30.73 17.35 -4.88
N THR A 294 31.08 16.19 -4.30
CA THR A 294 32.40 15.56 -4.45
C THR A 294 32.38 14.29 -5.30
N LEU A 295 31.22 13.87 -5.83
CA LEU A 295 31.07 12.69 -6.68
C LEU A 295 30.65 13.12 -8.09
N ASN A 296 31.65 13.43 -8.92
CA ASN A 296 31.50 13.79 -10.32
C ASN A 296 31.38 12.54 -11.21
N GLU A 297 30.19 11.94 -11.31
CA GLU A 297 29.86 11.13 -12.48
C GLU A 297 28.46 11.48 -13.03
N PRO A 298 28.30 11.60 -14.36
CA PRO A 298 26.99 11.61 -15.04
C PRO A 298 26.14 10.38 -14.72
N ALA A 299 26.77 9.33 -14.18
CA ALA A 299 26.18 8.06 -13.81
C ALA A 299 25.51 8.05 -12.43
N VAL A 300 25.37 9.16 -11.69
CA VAL A 300 24.68 9.13 -10.38
C VAL A 300 23.16 8.82 -10.51
N ASP A 301 22.57 9.03 -11.68
CA ASP A 301 21.22 8.51 -12.04
C ASP A 301 21.25 7.04 -12.51
N VAL A 302 22.44 6.45 -12.59
CA VAL A 302 22.81 5.18 -13.23
C VAL A 302 23.71 4.33 -12.33
N ASP A 303 23.79 4.69 -11.03
CA ASP A 303 24.97 4.48 -10.17
C ASP A 303 25.29 3.00 -9.90
N LYS A 304 24.42 2.07 -10.35
CA LYS A 304 24.68 0.62 -10.44
C LYS A 304 23.87 -0.06 -11.55
N GLY A 305 24.27 0.07 -12.80
CA GLY A 305 23.84 -0.86 -13.86
C GLY A 305 22.35 -0.76 -14.24
N VAL A 306 21.66 -1.90 -14.33
CA VAL A 306 20.28 -1.98 -14.80
C VAL A 306 19.33 -1.32 -13.79
N GLY A 307 18.63 -0.28 -14.22
CA GLY A 307 17.67 0.49 -13.42
C GLY A 307 16.34 0.68 -14.14
N PHE A 308 15.34 1.27 -13.49
CA PHE A 308 14.10 1.70 -14.15
C PHE A 308 14.14 3.20 -14.44
N THR A 309 13.72 3.56 -15.65
CA THR A 309 13.36 4.92 -16.04
C THR A 309 11.89 4.94 -16.51
N ARG A 310 11.40 6.11 -16.91
CA ARG A 310 10.09 6.27 -17.57
C ARG A 310 10.24 6.26 -19.08
N ALA A 311 9.24 5.72 -19.78
CA ALA A 311 9.18 5.78 -21.24
C ALA A 311 8.93 7.20 -21.76
N SER A 312 8.26 8.05 -20.95
CA SER A 312 7.91 9.42 -21.29
C SER A 312 7.92 10.34 -20.07
N PRO A 313 8.01 11.68 -20.23
CA PRO A 313 7.88 12.62 -19.12
C PRO A 313 6.57 12.44 -18.34
N SER A 314 6.58 12.77 -17.05
CA SER A 314 5.36 12.85 -16.23
C SER A 314 4.41 13.94 -16.74
N LYS A 315 3.11 13.83 -16.45
CA LYS A 315 2.12 14.87 -16.78
C LYS A 315 2.48 16.20 -16.11
N TRP A 316 2.85 16.15 -14.83
CA TRP A 316 3.39 17.29 -14.09
C TRP A 316 4.14 16.81 -12.84
N THR A 317 4.95 17.72 -12.26
CA THR A 317 5.60 17.52 -10.96
C THR A 317 5.48 18.80 -10.12
N ALA A 318 5.37 18.65 -8.81
CA ALA A 318 5.27 19.74 -7.85
C ALA A 318 6.06 19.39 -6.57
N TRP A 319 6.84 20.34 -6.07
CA TRP A 319 7.48 20.22 -4.76
C TRP A 319 6.55 20.75 -3.68
N ILE A 320 6.19 19.91 -2.73
CA ILE A 320 5.26 20.25 -1.65
C ILE A 320 5.97 20.25 -0.28
N PRO A 321 5.67 21.20 0.61
CA PRO A 321 6.17 21.24 1.98
C PRO A 321 5.29 20.40 2.92
N VAL A 322 4.73 19.29 2.44
CA VAL A 322 3.84 18.41 3.22
C VAL A 322 4.35 16.99 3.13
N ARG A 323 4.70 16.41 4.26
CA ARG A 323 5.06 14.99 4.35
C ARG A 323 3.77 14.18 4.37
N ALA A 324 3.14 13.99 3.22
CA ALA A 324 1.78 13.43 3.16
C ALA A 324 1.74 11.97 3.65
N ARG A 325 0.86 11.69 4.61
CA ARG A 325 0.62 10.36 5.20
C ARG A 325 -0.64 9.69 4.68
N ALA A 326 -1.55 10.48 4.15
CA ALA A 326 -2.79 10.04 3.57
C ALA A 326 -3.06 10.87 2.32
N MET A 327 -3.57 10.22 1.28
CA MET A 327 -3.85 10.83 -0.01
C MET A 327 -5.11 10.17 -0.57
N VAL A 328 -6.03 10.97 -1.12
CA VAL A 328 -7.24 10.44 -1.74
C VAL A 328 -7.56 11.26 -2.98
N LEU A 329 -7.91 10.57 -4.06
CA LEU A 329 -8.41 11.20 -5.27
C LEU A 329 -9.94 11.29 -5.19
N ALA A 330 -10.47 12.49 -5.40
CA ALA A 330 -11.88 12.75 -5.65
C ALA A 330 -12.05 13.27 -7.08
N GLU A 331 -13.29 13.28 -7.57
CA GLU A 331 -13.63 13.64 -8.97
C GLU A 331 -12.92 14.90 -9.49
N ASN A 332 -12.81 15.94 -8.66
CA ASN A 332 -12.26 17.25 -9.06
C ASN A 332 -11.06 17.70 -8.22
N ALA A 333 -10.51 16.82 -7.35
CA ALA A 333 -9.44 17.22 -6.45
C ALA A 333 -8.63 16.03 -5.95
N LEU A 334 -7.31 16.19 -5.94
CA LEU A 334 -6.39 15.33 -5.22
C LEU A 334 -6.19 15.91 -3.83
N PHE A 335 -6.65 15.22 -2.80
CA PHE A 335 -6.42 15.61 -1.41
C PHE A 335 -5.22 14.88 -0.85
N LEU A 336 -4.37 15.59 -0.13
CA LEU A 336 -3.27 15.00 0.63
C LEU A 336 -3.15 15.66 1.99
N ALA A 337 -2.78 14.90 3.02
CA ALA A 337 -2.56 15.46 4.34
C ALA A 337 -1.38 14.83 5.06
N GLY A 338 -0.67 15.64 5.83
CA GLY A 338 0.46 15.19 6.65
C GLY A 338 1.17 16.33 7.36
N PRO A 339 2.19 16.01 8.18
CA PRO A 339 2.95 17.03 8.89
C PRO A 339 3.66 18.01 7.93
N PRO A 340 3.78 19.30 8.30
CA PRO A 340 4.50 20.28 7.50
C PRO A 340 6.02 19.98 7.46
N ASP A 341 6.69 20.26 6.33
CA ASP A 341 8.14 20.14 6.20
C ASP A 341 8.86 21.35 6.83
N VAL A 342 8.83 21.43 8.16
CA VAL A 342 9.45 22.52 8.93
C VAL A 342 10.48 21.98 9.90
N LEU A 343 11.64 22.62 9.94
CA LEU A 343 12.72 22.30 10.88
C LEU A 343 12.86 23.43 11.90
N ASP A 344 12.43 23.18 13.13
CA ASP A 344 12.58 24.09 14.27
C ASP A 344 13.90 23.77 14.99
N PRO A 345 14.90 24.68 15.04
CA PRO A 345 16.16 24.39 15.72
C PRO A 345 16.03 24.08 17.22
N ALA A 346 14.97 24.56 17.87
CA ALA A 346 14.71 24.30 19.28
C ALA A 346 13.97 22.98 19.54
N ASP A 347 13.22 22.48 18.55
CA ASP A 347 12.57 21.15 18.57
C ASP A 347 12.62 20.50 17.17
N PRO A 348 13.77 19.96 16.76
CA PRO A 348 13.97 19.47 15.38
C PRO A 348 13.07 18.31 14.97
N LEU A 349 12.51 17.59 15.94
CA LEU A 349 11.62 16.44 15.70
C LEU A 349 10.13 16.82 15.71
N ALA A 350 9.78 18.07 16.03
CA ALA A 350 8.39 18.48 16.24
C ALA A 350 7.48 18.16 15.04
N ALA A 351 7.93 18.46 13.82
CA ALA A 351 7.18 18.13 12.62
C ALA A 351 7.14 16.62 12.35
N PHE A 352 8.26 15.92 12.60
CA PHE A 352 8.37 14.47 12.38
C PHE A 352 7.43 13.68 13.27
N GLU A 353 7.27 14.11 14.51
CA GLU A 353 6.47 13.46 15.54
C GLU A 353 5.05 14.07 15.65
N GLY A 354 4.64 14.88 14.66
CA GLY A 354 3.28 15.42 14.57
C GLY A 354 2.94 16.56 15.54
N ARG A 355 3.88 16.99 16.39
CA ARG A 355 3.68 18.11 17.35
C ARG A 355 3.40 19.46 16.71
N LYS A 356 3.69 19.63 15.42
CA LYS A 356 3.35 20.83 14.64
C LYS A 356 1.99 20.69 13.90
N GLY A 357 1.17 19.69 14.25
CA GLY A 357 -0.08 19.39 13.57
C GLY A 357 0.14 18.84 12.17
N ALA A 358 -0.80 19.10 11.27
CA ALA A 358 -0.68 18.74 9.86
C ALA A 358 -1.32 19.78 8.94
N LEU A 359 -0.96 19.69 7.66
CA LEU A 359 -1.58 20.42 6.57
C LEU A 359 -2.41 19.45 5.76
N LEU A 360 -3.64 19.84 5.42
CA LEU A 360 -4.49 19.21 4.41
C LEU A 360 -4.49 20.12 3.20
N TRP A 361 -4.07 19.60 2.06
CA TRP A 361 -4.09 20.29 0.77
C TRP A 361 -5.16 19.69 -0.13
N ALA A 362 -5.80 20.55 -0.92
CA ALA A 362 -6.48 20.15 -2.15
C ALA A 362 -5.66 20.62 -3.35
N VAL A 363 -5.40 19.72 -4.28
CA VAL A 363 -4.57 19.94 -5.46
C VAL A 363 -5.40 19.66 -6.70
N GLU A 364 -5.28 20.53 -7.71
CA GLU A 364 -5.89 20.35 -9.03
C GLU A 364 -5.22 19.15 -9.74
N PRO A 365 -5.94 18.05 -10.01
CA PRO A 365 -5.33 16.84 -10.58
C PRO A 365 -4.68 17.08 -11.94
N ALA A 366 -5.22 17.99 -12.75
CA ALA A 366 -4.71 18.25 -14.09
C ALA A 366 -3.36 19.01 -14.12
N THR A 367 -3.09 19.85 -13.11
CA THR A 367 -1.93 20.77 -13.13
C THR A 367 -0.97 20.58 -11.97
N GLY A 368 -1.41 19.97 -10.87
CA GLY A 368 -0.64 19.90 -9.62
C GLY A 368 -0.70 21.18 -8.78
N ASP A 369 -1.53 22.15 -9.16
CA ASP A 369 -1.65 23.42 -8.43
C ASP A 369 -2.44 23.26 -7.13
N ARG A 370 -1.91 23.80 -6.03
CA ARG A 370 -2.61 23.86 -4.74
C ARG A 370 -3.80 24.82 -4.82
N GLN A 371 -5.01 24.29 -4.66
CA GLN A 371 -6.25 25.05 -4.62
C GLN A 371 -6.60 25.53 -3.21
N MET A 372 -6.24 24.74 -2.19
CA MET A 372 -6.64 24.99 -0.81
C MET A 372 -5.66 24.39 0.19
N GLU A 373 -5.60 25.00 1.37
CA GLU A 373 -4.85 24.52 2.54
C GLU A 373 -5.71 24.68 3.80
N ILE A 374 -5.78 23.62 4.61
CA ILE A 374 -6.36 23.63 5.97
C ILE A 374 -5.30 23.13 6.95
N VAL A 375 -5.25 23.77 8.12
CA VAL A 375 -4.46 23.27 9.26
C VAL A 375 -5.28 22.25 10.04
N LEU A 376 -4.70 21.08 10.26
CA LEU A 376 -5.22 20.03 11.13
C LEU A 376 -4.45 20.04 12.45
N GLU A 377 -5.15 19.78 13.55
CA GLU A 377 -4.56 19.74 14.89
C GLU A 377 -3.57 18.59 15.10
N SER A 378 -3.69 17.53 14.31
CA SER A 378 -2.90 16.31 14.38
C SER A 378 -2.73 15.75 12.97
N PRO A 379 -1.64 15.04 12.67
CA PRO A 379 -1.52 14.30 11.42
C PRO A 379 -2.61 13.24 11.25
N PRO A 380 -2.96 12.89 10.01
CA PRO A 380 -3.76 11.70 9.75
C PRO A 380 -2.96 10.45 10.08
N VAL A 381 -3.66 9.38 10.47
CA VAL A 381 -3.07 8.04 10.44
C VAL A 381 -2.64 7.70 9.01
N PHE A 382 -1.69 6.78 8.84
CA PHE A 382 -1.25 6.37 7.50
C PHE A 382 -2.43 5.78 6.72
N ASP A 383 -2.60 6.23 5.47
CA ASP A 383 -3.76 5.88 4.62
C ASP A 383 -5.13 6.18 5.26
N GLY A 384 -5.16 7.14 6.20
CA GLY A 384 -6.33 7.46 7.03
C GLY A 384 -7.37 8.38 6.40
N MET A 385 -7.46 8.45 5.07
CA MET A 385 -8.36 9.37 4.37
C MET A 385 -9.27 8.66 3.39
N ILE A 386 -10.53 9.10 3.33
CA ILE A 386 -11.49 8.65 2.32
C ILE A 386 -12.35 9.82 1.85
N ALA A 387 -12.66 9.83 0.56
CA ALA A 387 -13.62 10.75 -0.05
C ALA A 387 -14.83 9.95 -0.53
N ALA A 388 -16.00 10.20 0.02
CA ALA A 388 -17.23 9.50 -0.32
C ALA A 388 -18.45 10.38 -0.09
N GLN A 389 -19.47 10.26 -0.95
CA GLN A 389 -20.77 10.93 -0.80
C GLN A 389 -20.64 12.45 -0.58
N GLY A 390 -19.72 13.10 -1.32
CA GLY A 390 -19.49 14.55 -1.20
C GLY A 390 -18.80 14.99 0.09
N ARG A 391 -18.23 14.05 0.85
CA ARG A 391 -17.51 14.30 2.10
C ARG A 391 -16.10 13.74 2.04
N LEU A 392 -15.16 14.48 2.62
CA LEU A 392 -13.82 14.02 2.96
C LEU A 392 -13.80 13.65 4.45
N VAL A 393 -13.41 12.43 4.76
CA VAL A 393 -13.24 11.93 6.13
C VAL A 393 -11.77 11.64 6.37
N VAL A 394 -11.26 12.13 7.49
CA VAL A 394 -9.84 12.02 7.88
C VAL A 394 -9.76 11.47 9.30
N ALA A 395 -9.13 10.31 9.48
CA ALA A 395 -8.81 9.75 10.77
C ALA A 395 -7.45 10.29 11.25
N LEU A 396 -7.41 10.92 12.41
CA LEU A 396 -6.22 11.55 12.97
C LEU A 396 -5.52 10.66 14.02
N GLU A 397 -4.20 10.81 14.14
CA GLU A 397 -3.39 10.06 15.12
C GLU A 397 -3.78 10.30 16.58
N ASN A 398 -4.39 11.46 16.87
CA ASN A 398 -4.92 11.78 18.20
C ASN A 398 -6.25 11.07 18.52
N GLY A 399 -6.74 10.19 17.64
CA GLY A 399 -7.98 9.43 17.82
C GLY A 399 -9.25 10.15 17.37
N ARG A 400 -9.17 11.37 16.84
CA ARG A 400 -10.32 12.09 16.30
C ARG A 400 -10.55 11.77 14.83
N VAL A 401 -11.81 11.83 14.42
CA VAL A 401 -12.22 11.76 13.01
C VAL A 401 -12.77 13.13 12.60
N VAL A 402 -12.23 13.69 11.54
CA VAL A 402 -12.69 14.95 10.94
C VAL A 402 -13.48 14.63 9.69
N SER A 403 -14.68 15.20 9.55
CA SER A 403 -15.51 15.07 8.37
C SER A 403 -15.83 16.44 7.79
N MET A 404 -15.44 16.67 6.54
CA MET A 404 -15.62 17.93 5.81
C MET A 404 -16.46 17.68 4.57
N GLY A 405 -17.38 18.57 4.25
CA GLY A 405 -18.23 18.47 3.06
C GLY A 405 -19.30 19.56 3.09
N ARG A 406 -20.00 19.75 1.97
CA ARG A 406 -21.18 20.62 1.97
C ARG A 406 -22.30 19.91 2.73
N GLU A 407 -22.97 20.61 3.65
CA GLU A 407 -24.30 20.17 4.08
C GLU A 407 -25.19 20.21 2.83
N GLY A 408 -25.66 19.05 2.38
CA GLY A 408 -26.76 19.00 1.42
C GLY A 408 -27.99 19.69 2.02
N PRO A 409 -28.93 20.19 1.20
CA PRO A 409 -30.17 20.75 1.73
C PRO A 409 -30.83 19.70 2.64
N GLN A 410 -31.20 20.11 3.86
CA GLN A 410 -32.03 19.30 4.74
C GLN A 410 -33.36 19.05 4.01
N GLU A 411 -33.56 17.83 3.49
CA GLU A 411 -34.90 17.39 3.13
C GLU A 411 -35.66 17.16 4.45
N GLY A 412 -36.62 18.05 4.70
CA GLY A 412 -37.49 18.04 5.87
C GLY A 412 -38.75 17.20 5.72
#